data_AF-A0A6V7WXY0-F1
#
_entry.id   AF-A0A6V7WXY0-F1
#
_cell.length_a   1.000
_cell.length_b   1.000
_cell.length_c   1.000
_cell.angle_alpha   90.00
_cell.angle_beta   90.00
_cell.angle_gamma   90.00
#
_symmetry.space_group_name_H-M   'P 1'
#
loop_
_entity.id
_entity.type
_entity.pdbx_description
1 polymer ?
#
loop_
_entity_poly.entity_id
_entity_poly.type
_entity_poly.pdbx_seq_one_letter_code
_entity_poly.pdbx_strand_id
1 'polypeptide(L)' 'MACNFMLGQEFCSKLGLKLVVGKQPWMYGHQIAGFKTIYAKGLTFVTGKEFLY' A
#
# COMPACT_ATOMS: atom_id res chain seq x y z
N MET A 1 -12.51 -3.81 14.20
CA MET A 1 -11.42 -3.46 13.25
C MET A 1 -11.59 -1.99 12.90
N ALA A 2 -10.81 -1.09 13.50
CA ALA A 2 -10.83 0.33 13.14
C ALA A 2 -9.90 0.54 11.93
N CYS A 3 -10.35 1.28 10.90
CA CYS A 3 -9.60 1.58 9.66
C CYS A 3 -9.08 0.38 8.85
N ASN A 4 -9.93 -0.22 8.03
CA ASN A 4 -9.57 -1.31 7.11
C ASN A 4 -8.69 -0.82 5.93
N PHE A 5 -7.71 -1.62 5.50
CA PHE A 5 -6.79 -1.32 4.40
C PHE A 5 -7.52 -0.99 3.09
N MET A 6 -8.68 -1.60 2.83
CA MET A 6 -9.47 -1.34 1.63
C MET A 6 -9.95 0.11 1.59
N LEU A 7 -10.37 0.67 2.73
CA LEU A 7 -10.85 2.05 2.82
C LEU A 7 -9.70 3.03 2.57
N GLY A 8 -8.51 2.75 3.11
CA GLY A 8 -7.31 3.54 2.82
C GLY A 8 -6.91 3.50 1.34
N GLN A 9 -7.01 2.32 0.70
CA GLN A 9 -6.68 2.16 -0.72
C GLN A 9 -7.67 2.92 -1.63
N GLU A 10 -8.96 2.85 -1.33
CA GLU A 10 -10.01 3.60 -2.02
C GLU A 10 -9.85 5.11 -1.82
N PHE A 11 -9.52 5.54 -0.60
CA PHE A 11 -9.23 6.94 -0.31
C PHE A 11 -8.08 7.43 -1.21
N CYS A 12 -6.92 6.76 -1.17
CA CYS A 12 -5.75 7.14 -1.99
C CYS A 12 -6.04 7.15 -3.50
N SER A 13 -6.86 6.21 -3.99
CA SER A 13 -7.23 6.15 -5.41
C SER A 13 -8.13 7.30 -5.84
N LYS A 14 -8.93 7.86 -4.92
CA LYS A 14 -9.81 9.01 -5.17
C LYS A 14 -9.11 10.37 -5.09
N LEU A 15 -7.83 10.45 -4.68
CA LEU A 15 -7.07 11.71 -4.73
C LEU A 15 -6.77 12.18 -6.17
N GLY A 16 -7.00 11.35 -7.18
CA GLY A 16 -6.75 11.70 -8.59
C GLY A 16 -5.27 11.90 -8.92
N LEU A 17 -4.37 11.38 -8.06
CA LEU A 17 -2.93 11.46 -8.29
C LEU A 17 -2.51 10.44 -9.35
N LYS A 18 -1.62 10.85 -10.27
CA LYS A 18 -1.08 9.96 -11.29
C LYS A 18 -0.32 8.81 -10.61
N LEU A 19 -0.60 7.58 -11.00
CA LEU A 19 0.07 6.40 -10.50
C LEU A 19 1.47 6.31 -11.13
N VAL A 20 2.52 6.26 -10.31
CA VAL A 20 3.92 6.12 -10.74
C VAL A 20 4.31 4.65 -10.74
N VAL A 21 3.97 3.93 -9.67
CA VAL A 21 4.13 2.47 -9.58
C VAL A 21 2.83 1.89 -9.07
N GLY A 22 2.28 0.93 -9.81
CA GLY A 22 1.10 0.21 -9.38
C GLY A 22 1.35 -0.67 -8.16
N LYS A 23 0.31 -1.40 -7.76
CA LYS A 23 0.37 -2.27 -6.59
C LYS A 23 1.44 -3.33 -6.80
N GLN A 24 2.55 -3.20 -6.09
CA GLN A 24 3.69 -4.12 -6.15
C GLN A 24 3.94 -4.72 -4.77
N PRO A 25 4.29 -6.01 -4.66
CA PRO A 25 4.66 -6.59 -3.39
C PRO A 25 5.96 -5.96 -2.87
N TRP A 26 6.07 -5.80 -1.55
CA TRP A 26 7.34 -5.51 -0.90
C TRP A 26 7.69 -6.66 0.04
N MET A 27 8.99 -6.99 0.07
CA MET A 27 9.50 -8.13 0.83
C MET A 27 10.18 -7.64 2.10
N TYR A 28 10.06 -8.44 3.16
CA TYR A 28 10.88 -8.31 4.36
C TYR A 28 11.48 -9.68 4.66
N GLY A 29 12.81 -9.77 4.71
CA GLY A 29 13.52 -11.04 4.66
C GLY A 29 13.17 -11.80 3.37
N HIS A 30 12.55 -12.97 3.53
CA HIS A 30 12.19 -13.90 2.43
C HIS A 30 10.67 -14.01 2.22
N GLN A 31 9.88 -13.15 2.85
CA GLN A 31 8.41 -13.18 2.78
C GLN A 31 7.83 -11.88 2.25
N ILE A 32 6.67 -11.97 1.58
CA ILE A 32 5.90 -10.80 1.17
C ILE A 32 5.30 -10.17 2.42
N ALA A 33 5.80 -8.98 2.76
CA ALA A 33 5.40 -8.21 3.91
C ALA A 33 4.20 -7.31 3.63
N GLY A 34 3.83 -7.14 2.36
CA GLY A 34 2.59 -6.51 1.95
C GLY A 34 2.72 -5.92 0.56
N PHE A 35 1.93 -4.89 0.28
CA PHE A 35 1.91 -4.23 -1.02
C PHE A 35 2.17 -2.74 -0.87
N LYS A 36 2.80 -2.15 -1.88
CA LYS A 36 2.98 -0.71 -1.99
C LYS A 36 2.45 -0.21 -3.32
N THR A 37 1.85 0.97 -3.30
CA THR A 37 1.43 1.72 -4.48
C THR A 37 2.03 3.12 -4.37
N ILE A 38 2.70 3.58 -5.43
CA ILE A 38 3.38 4.87 -5.45
C ILE A 38 2.62 5.79 -6.40
N TYR A 39 2.21 6.94 -5.88
CA TYR A 39 1.56 8.00 -6.63
C TYR A 39 2.52 9.17 -6.84
N ALA A 40 2.24 9.98 -7.86
CA ALA A 40 2.95 11.21 -8.14
C ALA A 40 2.78 12.20 -6.98
N LYS A 41 3.69 13.18 -6.88
CA LYS A 41 3.75 14.16 -5.78
C LYS A 41 4.12 13.55 -4.41
N GLY A 42 4.81 12.41 -4.40
CA GLY A 42 5.45 11.85 -3.20
C GLY A 42 4.55 11.01 -2.30
N LEU A 43 3.31 10.73 -2.69
CA LEU A 43 2.40 9.89 -1.91
C LEU A 43 2.72 8.40 -2.14
N THR A 44 2.93 7.65 -1.06
CA THR A 44 3.07 6.19 -1.11
C THR A 44 2.07 5.54 -0.16
N PHE A 45 1.25 4.64 -0.69
CA PHE A 45 0.34 3.82 0.10
C PHE A 45 0.97 2.45 0.33
N VAL A 46 1.07 2.00 1.59
CA VAL A 46 1.69 0.72 1.96
C VAL A 46 0.74 -0.08 2.83
N THR A 47 0.59 -1.36 2.53
CA THR A 47 -0.06 -2.34 3.40
C THR A 47 1.01 -3.20 4.06
N GLY A 48 0.78 -3.55 5.32
CA GLY A 48 1.58 -4.52 6.06
C GLY A 48 0.77 -5.77 6.35
N LYS A 49 1.40 -6.93 6.18
CA LYS A 49 0.94 -8.20 6.73
C LYS A 49 1.56 -8.34 8.11
N GLU A 50 0.72 -8.63 9.11
CA GLU A 50 1.22 -8.99 10.43
C GLU A 50 1.95 -10.33 10.32
N PHE A 51 3.23 -10.33 10.70
CA PHE A 51 4.00 -11.56 10.87
C PHE A 51 3.87 -11.99 12.33
N LEU A 52 3.22 -13.14 12.54
CA LEU A 52 3.31 -13.85 13.81
C LEU A 52 4.73 -14.42 13.88
N TYR A 53 5.51 -13.99 14.86
CA TYR A 53 6.82 -14.55 15.18
C TYR A 53 6.67 -15.95 15.78
#